data_AF-T1BUX6-F1
#
_entry.id   AF-T1BUX6-F1
#
_cell.length_a   1.000
_cell.length_b   1.000
_cell.length_c   1.000
_cell.angle_alpha   90.00
_cell.angle_beta   90.00
_cell.angle_gamma   90.00
#
_symmetry.space_group_name_H-M   'P 1'
#
loop_
_entity.id
_entity.type
_entity.pdbx_description
1 polymer ?
#
loop_
_entity_poly.entity_id
_entity_poly.type
_entity_poly.pdbx_seq_one_letter_code
_entity_poly.pdbx_strand_id
1 'polypeptide(L)'
;MGIEPFLLSSSLIGVLAQRLVRVAQPRDQAAVHLRGGRATAPQSPAGQPPPTLYRPGDDILGGYRGRSGIYELIMVDEQMRTMIHDGASEQQIEHHARRSTP
;
A
#
# COMPACT_ATOMS: atom_id res chain seq x y z
N MET A 1 15.48 -18.95 -3.45
CA MET A 1 16.60 -18.15 -4.00
C MET A 1 17.95 -18.46 -3.32
N GLY A 2 17.98 -19.20 -2.20
CA GLY A 2 19.23 -19.72 -1.64
C GLY A 2 20.15 -18.67 -1.03
N ILE A 3 19.63 -17.49 -0.69
CA ILE A 3 20.40 -16.44 -0.02
C ILE A 3 20.38 -16.72 1.48
N GLU A 4 21.56 -16.72 2.08
CA GLU A 4 21.73 -16.91 3.52
C GLU A 4 21.11 -15.75 4.32
N PRO A 5 20.36 -16.02 5.41
CA PRO A 5 19.69 -14.98 6.19
C PRO A 5 20.60 -13.87 6.71
N PHE A 6 21.84 -14.18 7.11
CA PHE A 6 22.79 -13.18 7.60
C PHE A 6 23.22 -12.17 6.53
N LEU A 7 23.21 -12.56 5.25
CA LEU A 7 23.51 -11.65 4.14
C LEU A 7 22.35 -10.69 3.94
N LEU A 8 21.11 -11.17 4.09
CA LEU A 8 19.92 -10.33 4.03
C LEU A 8 19.90 -9.35 5.20
N SER A 9 20.14 -9.80 6.43
CA SER A 9 20.11 -8.92 7.60
C SER A 9 21.19 -7.83 7.57
N SER A 10 22.34 -8.09 6.97
CA SER A 10 23.45 -7.13 6.88
C SER A 10 23.38 -6.16 5.70
N SER A 11 22.71 -6.54 4.61
CA SER A 11 22.70 -5.74 3.37
C SER A 11 21.36 -5.05 3.07
N LEU A 12 20.24 -5.57 3.59
CA LEU A 12 18.92 -5.02 3.32
C LEU A 12 18.69 -3.75 4.15
N ILE A 13 18.42 -2.63 3.47
CA ILE A 13 18.14 -1.33 4.11
C ILE A 13 16.63 -1.04 4.14
N GLY A 14 15.92 -1.51 3.11
CA GLY A 14 14.50 -1.29 2.94
C GLY A 14 13.97 -2.06 1.73
N VAL A 15 12.65 -2.20 1.68
CA VAL A 15 11.91 -2.82 0.57
C VAL A 15 10.89 -1.80 0.08
N LEU A 16 10.95 -1.47 -1.21
CA LEU A 16 9.94 -0.65 -1.88
C LEU A 16 9.04 -1.56 -2.72
N ALA A 17 7.82 -1.78 -2.25
CA ALA A 17 6.77 -2.42 -3.03
C ALA A 17 6.02 -1.35 -3.85
N GLN A 18 5.71 -1.66 -5.10
CA GLN A 18 5.03 -0.75 -6.01
C GLN A 18 3.93 -1.47 -6.79
N ARG A 19 2.79 -0.78 -6.97
CA ARG A 19 1.76 -1.16 -7.94
C ARG A 19 1.35 0.04 -8.78
N LEU A 20 1.01 -0.20 -10.04
CA LEU A 20 0.42 0.82 -10.91
C LEU A 20 -1.11 0.74 -10.86
N VAL A 21 -1.75 1.88 -10.61
CA VAL A 21 -3.21 2.03 -10.65
C VAL A 21 -3.59 2.96 -11.80
N ARG A 22 -4.74 2.71 -12.43
CA ARG A 22 -5.26 3.56 -13.50
C ARG A 22 -5.75 4.89 -12.92
N VAL A 23 -5.42 6.00 -13.57
CA VAL A 23 -5.86 7.34 -13.15
C VAL A 23 -7.16 7.68 -13.85
N ALA A 24 -8.19 8.04 -13.10
CA ALA A 24 -9.47 8.42 -13.67
C ALA A 24 -9.33 9.77 -14.42
N GLN A 25 -9.95 9.88 -15.58
CA GLN A 25 -9.89 11.08 -16.43
C GLN A 25 -10.74 12.20 -15.81
N PRO A 26 -10.22 13.43 -15.57
CA PRO A 26 -10.95 14.47 -14.85
C PRO A 26 -12.28 14.91 -15.48
N ARG A 27 -12.38 14.80 -16.82
CA ARG A 27 -13.55 15.24 -17.58
C ARG A 27 -14.77 14.33 -17.42
N ASP A 28 -14.55 13.06 -17.11
CA ASP A 28 -15.60 12.03 -17.15
C ASP A 28 -15.88 11.43 -15.77
N GLN A 29 -15.35 12.01 -14.70
CA GLN A 29 -15.54 11.49 -13.34
C GLN A 29 -16.86 11.96 -12.71
N ALA A 30 -17.59 11.02 -12.10
CA ALA A 30 -18.76 11.30 -11.28
C ALA A 30 -18.44 11.10 -9.80
N ALA A 31 -18.80 12.07 -8.97
CA ALA A 31 -18.70 11.95 -7.52
C ALA A 31 -19.62 10.82 -7.03
N VAL A 32 -19.05 9.88 -6.28
CA VAL A 32 -19.78 8.77 -5.68
C VAL A 32 -19.77 8.94 -4.17
N HIS A 33 -20.96 9.21 -3.63
CA HIS A 33 -21.20 9.05 -2.20
C HIS A 33 -21.36 7.57 -1.90
N LEU A 34 -20.48 7.03 -1.06
CA LEU A 34 -20.62 5.66 -0.56
C LEU A 34 -21.84 5.60 0.37
N ARG A 35 -22.97 5.14 -0.15
CA ARG A 35 -24.17 4.84 0.66
C ARG A 35 -23.94 3.51 1.39
N GLY A 36 -23.83 3.58 2.72
CA GLY A 36 -23.85 2.44 3.62
C GLY A 36 -22.52 1.70 3.77
N GLY A 37 -21.88 1.85 4.93
CA GLY A 37 -20.94 0.90 5.55
C GLY A 37 -19.60 0.60 4.87
N ARG A 38 -19.49 0.77 3.55
CA ARG A 38 -18.25 0.57 2.77
C ARG A 38 -17.36 1.82 2.70
N ALA A 39 -17.78 2.89 3.38
CA ALA A 39 -17.05 4.15 3.52
C ALA A 39 -15.93 4.11 4.56
N THR A 40 -15.61 2.94 5.10
CA THR A 40 -14.30 2.77 5.71
C THR A 40 -13.32 2.53 4.58
N ALA A 41 -12.70 3.61 4.09
CA ALA A 41 -11.28 3.43 3.80
C ALA A 41 -10.70 2.78 5.06
N PRO A 42 -9.99 1.64 4.98
CA PRO A 42 -9.58 0.89 6.17
C PRO A 42 -8.75 1.73 7.16
N GLN A 43 -8.38 2.96 6.79
CA GLN A 43 -7.58 3.90 7.57
C GLN A 43 -8.12 5.34 7.52
N SER A 44 -9.43 5.58 7.30
CA SER A 44 -9.96 6.94 7.46
C SER A 44 -9.70 7.43 8.89
N PRO A 45 -8.97 8.55 9.09
CA PRO A 45 -8.67 9.05 10.42
C PRO A 45 -9.97 9.35 11.17
N ALA A 46 -10.07 8.87 12.41
CA ALA A 46 -11.25 9.05 13.24
C ALA A 46 -11.58 10.55 13.38
N GLY A 47 -12.82 10.93 13.08
CA GLY A 47 -13.32 12.29 13.20
C GLY A 47 -13.25 13.16 11.93
N GLN A 48 -12.74 12.67 10.80
CA GLN A 48 -12.83 13.38 9.52
C GLN A 48 -14.06 12.95 8.72
N PRO A 49 -14.69 13.87 7.96
CA PRO A 49 -15.73 13.50 7.02
C PRO A 49 -15.19 12.49 6.00
N PRO A 50 -15.99 11.50 5.58
CA PRO A 50 -15.54 10.50 4.62
C PRO A 50 -15.08 11.20 3.32
N PRO A 51 -13.95 10.77 2.73
CA PRO A 51 -13.47 11.37 1.49
C PRO A 51 -14.50 11.18 0.38
N THR A 52 -14.62 12.18 -0.49
CA THR A 52 -15.42 12.03 -1.72
C THR A 52 -14.66 11.11 -2.66
N LEU A 53 -15.28 10.00 -3.04
CA LEU A 53 -14.73 9.10 -4.04
C LEU A 53 -15.26 9.46 -5.42
N TYR A 54 -14.47 9.16 -6.45
CA TYR A 54 -14.84 9.39 -7.84
C TYR A 54 -14.91 8.06 -8.58
N ARG A 55 -15.97 7.87 -9.35
CA ARG A 55 -16.07 6.79 -10.33
C ARG A 55 -15.68 7.36 -11.70
N PRO A 56 -14.85 6.66 -12.47
CA PRO A 56 -14.54 7.07 -13.83
C PRO A 56 -15.77 6.91 -14.72
N GLY A 57 -15.84 7.74 -15.76
CA GLY A 57 -16.92 7.68 -16.73
C GLY A 57 -16.78 6.52 -17.70
N ASP A 58 -17.74 6.45 -18.61
CA ASP A 58 -17.86 5.38 -19.59
C ASP A 58 -17.44 5.90 -20.98
N ASP A 59 -16.12 6.03 -21.17
CA ASP A 59 -15.49 6.35 -22.46
C ASP A 59 -14.88 5.08 -23.07
N ILE A 60 -14.43 5.12 -24.33
CA ILE A 60 -13.74 4.04 -25.06
C ILE A 60 -12.56 3.46 -24.26
N LEU A 61 -11.90 4.29 -23.43
CA LEU A 61 -10.80 3.89 -22.54
C LEU A 61 -11.25 3.50 -21.11
N GLY A 62 -12.56 3.39 -20.89
CA GLY A 62 -13.17 3.11 -19.58
C GLY A 62 -13.05 4.27 -18.59
N GLY A 63 -12.92 5.51 -19.08
CA GLY A 63 -12.81 6.72 -18.25
C GLY A 63 -11.48 6.88 -17.50
N TYR A 64 -10.43 6.15 -17.88
CA TYR A 64 -9.10 6.27 -17.31
C TYR A 64 -8.08 6.77 -18.34
N ARG A 65 -7.13 7.59 -17.90
CA ARG A 65 -6.00 8.05 -18.71
C ARG A 65 -4.72 8.08 -17.89
N GLY A 66 -3.75 7.26 -18.29
CA GLY A 66 -2.47 7.15 -17.60
C GLY A 66 -2.53 6.24 -16.37
N ARG A 67 -1.39 6.13 -15.69
CA ARG A 67 -1.18 5.28 -14.52
C ARG A 67 -0.43 6.07 -13.46
N SER A 68 -0.79 5.87 -12.21
CA SER A 68 -0.06 6.39 -11.04
C SER A 68 0.53 5.21 -10.27
N GLY A 69 1.69 5.41 -9.66
CA GLY A 69 2.25 4.44 -8.71
C GLY A 69 1.64 4.63 -7.33
N ILE A 70 1.26 3.52 -6.71
CA ILE A 70 1.13 3.43 -5.26
C ILE A 70 2.32 2.65 -4.72
N TYR A 71 2.82 3.09 -3.57
CA TYR A 71 4.09 2.64 -3.02
C TYR A 71 3.91 2.28 -1.55
N GLU A 72 4.63 1.26 -1.13
CA GLU A 72 4.80 0.88 0.26
C GLU A 72 6.30 0.72 0.50
N LEU A 73 6.82 1.53 1.42
CA LEU A 73 8.23 1.51 1.77
C LEU A 73 8.38 0.94 3.18
N ILE A 74 8.91 -0.28 3.26
CA ILE A 74 9.24 -0.93 4.53
C ILE A 74 10.72 -0.68 4.81
N MET A 75 11.01 0.02 5.90
CA MET A 75 12.38 0.23 6.36
C MET A 75 12.83 -0.95 7.22
N VAL A 76 14.06 -1.43 7.01
CA VAL A 76 14.64 -2.52 7.80
C VAL A 76 15.38 -1.92 8.98
N ASP A 77 14.66 -1.81 10.11
CA ASP A 77 15.25 -1.41 11.38
C ASP A 77 16.04 -2.56 12.04
N GLU A 78 16.67 -2.26 13.17
CA GLU A 78 17.52 -3.23 13.87
C GLU A 78 16.73 -4.46 14.32
N GLN A 79 15.48 -4.27 14.77
CA GLN A 79 14.64 -5.38 15.19
C GLN A 79 14.29 -6.30 14.00
N MET A 80 13.96 -5.73 12.84
CA MET A 80 13.70 -6.47 11.61
C MET A 80 14.95 -7.21 11.13
N ARG A 81 16.15 -6.63 11.27
CA ARG A 81 17.41 -7.34 10.98
C ARG A 81 17.58 -8.58 11.84
N THR A 82 17.35 -8.47 13.15
CA THR A 82 17.41 -9.61 14.07
C THR A 82 16.39 -10.69 13.68
N MET A 83 15.15 -10.30 13.39
CA MET A 83 14.12 -11.23 12.93
C MET A 83 14.50 -11.96 11.63
N ILE A 84 15.12 -11.26 10.67
CA ILE A 84 15.63 -11.88 9.44
C ILE A 84 16.76 -12.86 9.78
N HIS A 85 17.71 -12.46 10.62
CA HIS A 85 18.85 -13.29 11.02
C HIS A 85 18.40 -14.59 11.72
N ASP A 86 17.43 -14.49 12.62
CA ASP A 86 16.90 -15.62 13.40
C ASP A 86 15.93 -16.50 12.60
N GLY A 87 15.61 -16.12 11.35
CA GLY A 87 14.67 -16.87 10.51
C GLY A 87 13.23 -16.81 11.01
N ALA A 88 12.81 -15.66 11.55
CA ALA A 88 11.44 -15.44 12.00
C ALA A 88 10.43 -15.68 10.86
N SER A 89 9.21 -16.07 11.23
CA SER A 89 8.15 -16.29 10.25
C SER A 89 7.75 -15.01 9.53
N GLU A 90 7.27 -15.13 8.30
CA GLU A 90 6.73 -14.03 7.50
C GLU A 90 5.67 -13.23 8.27
N GLN A 91 4.78 -13.92 8.98
CA GLN A 91 3.73 -13.28 9.78
C GLN A 91 4.31 -12.39 10.91
N GLN A 92 5.42 -12.79 11.54
CA GLN A 92 6.08 -11.99 12.57
C GLN A 92 6.74 -10.75 11.97
N ILE A 93 7.43 -10.92 10.83
CA ILE A 93 8.07 -9.82 10.10
C ILE A 93 7.03 -8.82 9.61
N GLU A 94 5.91 -9.30 9.05
CA GLU A 94 4.78 -8.46 8.64
C GLU A 94 4.17 -7.72 9.83
N HIS A 95 3.90 -8.43 10.94
CA HIS A 95 3.32 -7.79 12.12
C HIS A 95 4.21 -6.66 12.66
N HIS A 96 5.53 -6.84 12.64
CA HIS A 96 6.47 -5.77 13.00
C HIS A 96 6.44 -4.61 11.99
N ALA A 97 6.46 -4.90 10.69
CA ALA A 97 6.39 -3.89 9.63
C ALA A 97 5.13 -3.01 9.76
N ARG A 98 3.98 -3.61 10.08
CA ARG A 98 2.68 -2.93 10.22
C ARG A 98 2.61 -1.97 11.42
N ARG A 99 3.60 -1.97 12.32
CA ARG A 99 3.67 -1.00 13.43
C ARG A 99 4.11 0.39 12.97
N SER A 100 4.87 0.46 11.88
CA SER A 100 5.46 1.70 11.35
C SER A 100 4.96 2.02 9.94
N THR A 101 4.42 1.03 9.22
CA THR A 101 3.90 1.18 7.87
C THR A 101 2.44 0.71 7.78
N PRO A 102 1.58 1.41 7.02
CA PRO A 102 0.14 1.17 6.95
C PRO A 102 -0.25 -0.13 6.22
#